data_AF-A0A292RWA5-F1
#
_entry.id   AF-A0A292RWA5-F1
#
_cell.length_a   1.000
_cell.length_b   1.000
_cell.length_c   1.000
_cell.angle_alpha   90.00
_cell.angle_beta   90.00
_cell.angle_gamma   90.00
#
_symmetry.space_group_name_H-M   'P 1'
#
loop_
_entity.id
_entity.type
_entity.pdbx_description
1 polymer ?
#
loop_
_entity_poly.entity_id
_entity_poly.type
_entity_poly.pdbx_seq_one_letter_code
_entity_poly.pdbx_strand_id
1 'polypeptide(L)' 'VKAITDGKVPPTINLDNQDEHVANLDYVPHKARDKKVGAALSNSFGFGGHNATLVFKAV' A
#
# COMPACT_ATOMS: atom_id res chain seq x y z
N VAL A 1 -11.80 2.36 -4.52
CA VAL A 1 -10.71 2.04 -3.53
C VAL A 1 -10.86 2.98 -2.34
N LYS A 2 -11.07 2.46 -1.13
CA LYS A 2 -11.37 3.30 0.06
C LYS A 2 -10.25 4.28 0.41
N ALA A 3 -8.99 3.88 0.26
CA ALA A 3 -7.86 4.79 0.48
C ALA A 3 -7.87 6.02 -0.46
N ILE A 4 -8.40 5.86 -1.68
CA ILE A 4 -8.61 6.98 -2.62
C ILE A 4 -9.76 7.87 -2.15
N THR A 5 -10.93 7.29 -1.85
CA THR A 5 -12.14 8.08 -1.53
C THR A 5 -12.08 8.74 -0.16
N ASP A 6 -11.45 8.09 0.81
CA ASP A 6 -11.41 8.55 2.20
C ASP A 6 -10.17 9.42 2.47
N GLY A 7 -9.23 9.51 1.52
CA GLY A 7 -8.00 10.30 1.65
C GLY A 7 -7.08 9.83 2.78
N LYS A 8 -7.10 8.53 3.10
CA LYS A 8 -6.36 7.94 4.22
C LYS A 8 -5.74 6.61 3.82
N VAL A 9 -4.43 6.48 4.02
CA VAL A 9 -3.67 5.24 3.81
C VAL A 9 -3.63 4.45 5.11
N PRO A 10 -4.11 3.20 5.14
CA PRO A 10 -4.07 2.38 6.35
C PRO A 10 -2.64 1.98 6.70
N PRO A 11 -2.36 1.63 7.98
CA PRO A 11 -1.04 1.23 8.40
C PRO A 11 -0.73 -0.25 8.13
N THR A 12 0.56 -0.54 8.05
CA THR A 12 1.10 -1.88 8.31
C THR A 12 1.30 -2.04 9.82
N ILE A 13 0.35 -2.68 10.50
CA ILE A 13 0.16 -2.54 11.96
C ILE A 13 1.28 -3.13 12.85
N ASN A 14 1.96 -4.19 12.38
CA ASN A 14 2.93 -4.96 13.19
C ASN A 14 4.38 -4.85 12.66
N LEU A 15 4.75 -3.72 12.06
CA LEU A 15 6.07 -3.51 11.47
C LEU A 15 7.01 -2.80 12.46
N ASP A 16 7.51 -3.53 13.47
CA ASP A 16 8.43 -2.97 14.48
C ASP A 16 9.90 -2.95 14.01
N ASN A 17 10.28 -3.94 13.19
CA ASN A 17 11.65 -4.13 12.71
C ASN A 17 11.62 -4.20 11.18
N GLN A 18 11.69 -3.04 10.52
CA GLN A 18 11.78 -2.99 9.06
C GLN A 18 13.15 -3.50 8.59
N ASP A 19 13.13 -4.39 7.60
CA ASP A 19 14.34 -4.96 7.01
C ASP A 19 15.18 -3.87 6.30
N GLU A 20 16.48 -3.83 6.60
CA GLU A 20 17.44 -2.87 6.08
C GLU A 20 17.60 -2.93 4.55
N HIS A 21 17.40 -4.12 3.96
CA HIS A 21 17.50 -4.32 2.51
C HIS A 21 16.38 -3.62 1.73
N VAL A 22 15.27 -3.30 2.39
CA VAL A 22 14.10 -2.61 1.79
C VAL A 22 13.75 -1.31 2.54
N ALA A 23 14.68 -0.78 3.33
CA ALA A 23 14.51 0.44 4.12
C ALA A 23 14.23 1.69 3.27
N ASN A 24 14.48 1.63 1.96
CA ASN A 24 14.23 2.71 1.02
C ASN A 24 12.75 2.88 0.64
N LEU A 25 11.85 1.98 1.07
CA LEU A 25 10.42 2.07 0.84
C LEU A 25 9.66 2.51 2.11
N ASP A 26 8.54 3.19 1.89
CA ASP A 26 7.65 3.68 2.94
C ASP A 26 6.43 2.77 3.10
N TYR A 27 6.43 1.99 4.19
CA TYR A 27 5.41 0.98 4.47
C TYR A 27 4.28 1.47 5.39
N VAL A 28 4.27 2.74 5.80
CA VAL A 28 3.26 3.33 6.70
C VAL A 28 3.08 2.48 7.98
N PRO A 29 4.13 2.33 8.83
CA PRO A 29 4.05 1.47 10.01
C PRO A 29 3.13 2.05 11.10
N HIS A 30 2.37 1.17 11.77
CA HIS A 30 1.56 1.37 12.99
C HIS A 30 0.41 2.39 12.95
N LYS A 31 0.55 3.54 12.29
CA LYS A 31 -0.44 4.62 12.26
C LYS A 31 -0.87 4.95 10.84
N ALA A 32 -2.18 5.03 10.64
CA ALA A 32 -2.75 5.49 9.38
C ALA A 32 -2.23 6.89 9.03
N ARG A 33 -2.11 7.17 7.73
CA ARG A 33 -1.63 8.47 7.24
C ARG A 33 -2.70 9.16 6.41
N ASP A 34 -3.03 10.40 6.74
CA ASP A 34 -3.84 11.25 5.88
C ASP A 34 -3.04 11.62 4.63
N LYS A 35 -3.56 11.27 3.46
CA LYS A 35 -2.94 11.52 2.16
C LYS A 35 -4.02 11.55 1.08
N LYS A 36 -4.08 12.64 0.32
CA LYS A 36 -4.90 12.70 -0.90
C LYS A 36 -4.31 11.75 -1.95
N VAL A 37 -4.94 10.60 -2.17
CA VAL A 37 -4.48 9.59 -3.13
C VAL A 37 -5.18 9.80 -4.48
N GLY A 38 -4.44 10.25 -5.49
CA GLY A 38 -4.98 10.46 -6.85
C GLY A 38 -5.04 9.19 -7.70
N ALA A 39 -4.15 8.24 -7.45
CA ALA A 39 -4.12 6.93 -8.08
C ALA A 39 -3.55 5.90 -7.09
N ALA A 40 -4.00 4.65 -7.22
CA ALA A 40 -3.57 3.54 -6.40
C ALA A 40 -3.39 2.28 -7.25
N LEU A 41 -2.46 1.43 -6.81
CA LEU A 41 -2.11 0.18 -7.46
C LEU A 41 -2.26 -0.95 -6.46
N SER A 42 -2.85 -2.07 -6.89
CA SER A 42 -3.03 -3.28 -6.09
C SER A 42 -2.34 -4.44 -6.80
N ASN A 43 -1.26 -4.94 -6.19
CA ASN A 43 -0.50 -6.08 -6.68
C ASN A 43 -0.92 -7.37 -5.98
N SER A 44 -1.02 -8.44 -6.77
CA SER A 44 -1.27 -9.80 -6.29
C SER A 44 -0.29 -10.77 -6.94
N PHE A 45 0.42 -11.52 -6.13
CA PHE A 45 1.38 -12.55 -6.55
C PHE A 45 0.92 -13.89 -5.97
N GLY A 46 0.32 -14.73 -6.81
CA GLY A 46 -0.27 -16.01 -6.44
C GLY A 46 0.65 -17.21 -6.70
N PHE A 47 0.33 -18.33 -6.06
CA PHE A 47 1.03 -19.60 -6.30
C PHE A 47 1.00 -20.01 -7.77
N GLY A 48 2.05 -20.70 -8.21
CA GLY A 48 2.23 -21.08 -9.63
C GLY A 48 2.72 -19.93 -10.53
N GLY A 49 3.21 -18.83 -9.94
CA GLY A 49 3.80 -17.72 -10.70
C GLY A 49 2.78 -16.75 -11.30
N HIS A 50 1.57 -16.70 -10.76
CA HIS A 50 0.53 -15.80 -11.25
C HIS A 50 0.75 -14.38 -10.73
N ASN A 51 1.06 -13.45 -11.62
CA ASN A 51 1.25 -12.03 -11.29
C ASN A 51 0.11 -11.21 -11.89
N ALA A 52 -0.59 -10.44 -11.07
CA ALA A 52 -1.66 -9.56 -11.51
C ALA A 52 -1.58 -8.19 -10.80
N THR A 53 -1.86 -7.13 -11.55
CA THR A 53 -1.86 -5.76 -11.06
C THR A 53 -3.11 -5.05 -11.54
N LEU A 54 -3.82 -4.41 -10.60
CA LEU A 54 -4.95 -3.52 -10.89
C LEU A 54 -4.56 -2.07 -10.57
N VAL A 55 -4.95 -1.14 -11.45
CA VAL A 55 -4.71 0.30 -11.28
C VAL A 55 -6.04 1.04 -11.23
N PHE A 56 -6.19 1.89 -10.23
CA PHE A 56 -7.37 2.72 -10.02
C PHE A 56 -6.96 4.19 -9.92
N LYS A 57 -7.82 5.08 -10.44
CA LYS A 57 -7.65 6.53 -10.35
C LYS A 57 -8.87 7.13 -9.67
N ALA A 58 -8.66 8.21 -8.90
CA ALA A 58 -9.75 9.06 -8.45
C ALA A 58 -10.54 9.59 -9.67
N VAL A 59 -11.86 9.66 -9.52
CA VAL A 59 -12.76 10.30 -10.48
C VAL A 59 -12.95 11.76 -10.07
#